data_AF-A0A353BCS3-F1
#
_entry.id   AF-A0A353BCS3-F1
#
_cell.length_a   1.000
_cell.length_b   1.000
_cell.length_c   1.000
_cell.angle_alpha   90.00
_cell.angle_beta   90.00
_cell.angle_gamma   90.00
#
_symmetry.space_group_name_H-M   'P 1'
#
loop_
_entity.id
_entity.type
_entity.pdbx_description
1 polymer ?
#
loop_
_entity_poly.entity_id
_entity_poly.type
_entity_poly.pdbx_seq_one_letter_code
_entity_poly.pdbx_strand_id
1 'polypeptide(L)'
;MHVGDGNWFVIDSCRFPGSKTPAAIAYLETLKINPSSAIQSILATHWHDDHVKGLADIVRRCPQAAFAMSAALEQEQFFQLVYEANESNKFVEASSTASEFADILDHFVETGKKIVSPDIFASEGSILYLGGVDESVRVQALSPSSAAITSCKTDVVAKLMTNSTTRCFRQFDPNDLSVAVQVSTPVLDLLLKADLENSDSAQLGWQAVLSSKVRTKRTSQLVKVGHHGSVNAHNDDVWSSMVDPNPLAVVTPYSRLADPLPREHDIKRIKSLTNRLYSTTWPPSSRPPRRRGVDSDIRSATKVRRARNRAPGFVRVRFSISQTP
;
A
#
# COMPACT_ATOMS: atom_id res chain seq x y z
N MET A 1 5.65 4.48 -9.97
CA MET A 1 6.25 5.82 -10.01
C MET A 1 7.48 5.76 -10.91
N HIS A 2 7.64 6.67 -11.87
CA HIS A 2 8.88 6.80 -12.62
C HIS A 2 9.88 7.59 -11.77
N VAL A 3 11.07 7.04 -11.51
CA VAL A 3 12.08 7.59 -10.58
C VAL A 3 13.31 8.16 -11.29
N GLY A 4 13.27 8.31 -12.61
CA GLY A 4 14.38 8.81 -13.43
C GLY A 4 15.01 7.70 -14.26
N ASP A 5 15.73 8.04 -15.32
CA ASP A 5 16.55 7.10 -16.11
C ASP A 5 15.82 5.83 -16.62
N GLY A 6 14.51 5.95 -16.90
CA GLY A 6 13.68 4.81 -17.31
C GLY A 6 13.35 3.82 -16.17
N ASN A 7 13.76 4.11 -14.94
CA ASN A 7 13.53 3.29 -13.76
C ASN A 7 12.17 3.57 -13.13
N TRP A 8 11.56 2.52 -12.59
CA TRP A 8 10.25 2.54 -11.96
C TRP A 8 10.29 1.91 -10.57
N PHE A 9 9.58 2.57 -9.66
CA PHE A 9 9.28 2.08 -8.32
C PHE A 9 7.78 1.76 -8.25
N VAL A 10 7.42 0.53 -7.92
CA VAL A 10 6.03 0.11 -7.65
C VAL A 10 5.76 0.10 -6.15
N ILE A 11 4.67 0.73 -5.71
CA ILE A 11 4.22 0.69 -4.31
C ILE A 11 2.82 0.09 -4.33
N ASP A 12 2.65 -1.00 -3.59
CA ASP A 12 1.47 -1.85 -3.55
C ASP A 12 1.10 -2.44 -4.93
N SER A 13 0.07 -3.27 -4.93
CA SER A 13 -0.50 -3.90 -6.11
C SER A 13 -2.01 -4.01 -6.00
N CYS A 14 -2.66 -3.90 -7.15
CA CYS A 14 -4.05 -4.29 -7.32
C CYS A 14 -4.25 -4.88 -8.72
N ARG A 15 -5.38 -5.57 -8.92
CA ARG A 15 -5.82 -6.01 -10.25
C ARG A 15 -7.10 -5.28 -10.64
N PHE A 16 -7.19 -4.88 -11.90
CA PHE A 16 -8.45 -4.37 -12.44
C PHE A 16 -9.53 -5.46 -12.45
N PRO A 17 -10.82 -5.11 -12.29
CA PRO A 17 -11.92 -6.09 -12.34
C PRO A 17 -11.89 -6.93 -13.61
N GLY A 18 -11.76 -8.25 -13.45
CA GLY A 18 -11.68 -9.21 -14.56
C GLY A 18 -10.31 -9.34 -15.22
N SER A 19 -9.30 -8.57 -14.79
CA SER A 19 -7.92 -8.71 -15.24
C SER A 19 -7.17 -9.74 -14.39
N LYS A 20 -6.38 -10.59 -15.06
CA LYS A 20 -5.33 -11.39 -14.43
C LYS A 20 -3.98 -10.66 -14.42
N THR A 21 -3.84 -9.52 -15.08
CA THR A 21 -2.59 -8.75 -15.04
C THR A 21 -2.66 -7.71 -13.92
N PRO A 22 -1.64 -7.59 -13.04
CA PRO A 22 -1.54 -6.50 -12.08
C PRO A 22 -1.59 -5.13 -12.76
N ALA A 23 -2.22 -4.16 -12.12
CA ALA A 23 -2.47 -2.84 -12.70
C ALA A 23 -1.18 -2.12 -13.10
N ALA A 24 -0.11 -2.24 -12.30
CA ALA A 24 1.19 -1.65 -12.61
C ALA A 24 1.82 -2.23 -13.89
N ILE A 25 1.77 -3.56 -14.04
CA ILE A 25 2.26 -4.26 -15.24
C ILE A 25 1.46 -3.83 -16.47
N ALA A 26 0.13 -3.89 -16.40
CA ALA A 26 -0.74 -3.49 -17.49
C ALA A 26 -0.50 -2.02 -17.90
N TYR A 27 -0.29 -1.14 -16.92
CA TYR A 27 0.01 0.26 -17.18
C TYR A 27 1.32 0.45 -17.93
N LEU A 28 2.41 -0.20 -17.52
CA LEU A 28 3.71 -0.12 -18.22
C LEU A 28 3.64 -0.69 -19.63
N GLU A 29 2.93 -1.80 -19.82
CA GLU A 29 2.68 -2.39 -21.14
C GLU A 29 1.94 -1.40 -22.06
N THR A 30 0.97 -0.62 -21.55
CA THR A 30 0.30 0.44 -22.35
C THR A 30 1.26 1.55 -22.79
N LEU A 31 2.33 1.78 -22.02
CA LEU A 31 3.40 2.71 -22.36
C LEU A 31 4.48 2.09 -23.25
N LYS A 32 4.33 0.80 -23.63
CA LYS A 32 5.34 0.01 -24.35
C LYS A 32 6.67 -0.09 -23.59
N ILE A 33 6.62 -0.05 -22.26
CA ILE A 33 7.78 -0.22 -21.38
C ILE A 33 7.80 -1.67 -20.91
N ASN A 34 8.96 -2.34 -21.04
CA ASN A 34 9.14 -3.69 -20.50
C ASN A 34 9.22 -3.64 -18.96
N PRO A 35 8.25 -4.20 -18.22
CA PRO A 35 8.24 -4.13 -16.76
C PRO A 35 9.44 -4.81 -16.13
N SER A 36 9.89 -5.93 -16.69
CA SER A 36 10.98 -6.75 -16.13
C SER A 36 12.30 -6.02 -16.02
N SER A 37 12.58 -5.07 -16.91
CA SER A 37 13.81 -4.27 -16.92
C SER A 37 13.62 -2.87 -16.33
N ALA A 38 12.39 -2.37 -16.34
CA ALA A 38 12.10 -1.00 -15.92
C ALA A 38 11.80 -0.88 -14.43
N ILE A 39 11.16 -1.89 -13.83
CA ILE A 39 10.87 -1.89 -12.39
C ILE A 39 12.14 -2.27 -11.64
N GLN A 40 12.65 -1.33 -10.83
CA GLN A 40 13.86 -1.50 -10.02
C GLN A 40 13.54 -1.76 -8.54
N SER A 41 12.36 -1.35 -8.08
CA SER A 41 11.95 -1.55 -6.69
C SER A 41 10.45 -1.75 -6.57
N ILE A 42 10.06 -2.61 -5.63
CA ILE A 42 8.68 -2.96 -5.31
C ILE A 42 8.53 -2.86 -3.79
N LEU A 43 7.52 -2.13 -3.31
CA LEU A 43 7.18 -2.05 -1.88
C LEU A 43 5.78 -2.61 -1.63
N ALA A 44 5.66 -3.55 -0.70
CA ALA A 44 4.39 -3.87 -0.04
C ALA A 44 4.24 -2.99 1.21
N THR A 45 3.30 -2.06 1.22
CA THR A 45 3.14 -1.16 2.38
C THR A 45 2.59 -1.89 3.59
N HIS A 46 1.60 -2.76 3.39
CA HIS A 46 1.02 -3.66 4.38
C HIS A 46 0.20 -4.74 3.65
N TRP A 47 -0.43 -5.64 4.40
CA TRP A 47 -1.00 -6.89 3.88
C TRP A 47 -2.53 -6.92 3.89
N HIS A 48 -3.17 -5.91 3.32
CA HIS A 48 -4.59 -5.98 2.95
C HIS A 48 -4.76 -6.35 1.46
N ASP A 49 -5.85 -7.06 1.11
CA ASP A 49 -6.07 -7.58 -0.27
C ASP A 49 -6.01 -6.46 -1.32
N ASP A 50 -6.50 -5.27 -1.00
CA ASP A 50 -6.51 -4.14 -1.93
C ASP A 50 -5.13 -3.46 -2.10
N HIS A 51 -4.13 -3.87 -1.31
CA HIS A 51 -2.73 -3.46 -1.41
C HIS A 51 -1.80 -4.55 -1.96
N VAL A 52 -2.14 -5.83 -1.85
CA VAL A 52 -1.23 -6.92 -2.26
C VAL A 52 -1.76 -7.78 -3.39
N LYS A 53 -2.99 -7.59 -3.85
CA LYS A 53 -3.55 -8.42 -4.92
C LYS A 53 -2.73 -8.31 -6.21
N GLY A 54 -2.16 -9.43 -6.64
CA GLY A 54 -1.27 -9.55 -7.78
C GLY A 54 0.17 -9.15 -7.54
N LEU A 55 0.58 -8.92 -6.29
CA LEU A 55 1.93 -8.52 -5.96
C LEU A 55 2.94 -9.64 -6.26
N ALA A 56 2.60 -10.90 -5.97
CA ALA A 56 3.46 -12.03 -6.28
C ALA A 56 3.77 -12.12 -7.79
N ASP A 57 2.78 -11.82 -8.63
CA ASP A 57 2.96 -11.77 -10.09
C ASP A 57 3.91 -10.64 -10.51
N ILE A 58 3.90 -9.50 -9.83
CA ILE A 58 4.86 -8.40 -10.10
C ILE A 58 6.27 -8.84 -9.75
N VAL A 59 6.46 -9.40 -8.55
CA VAL A 59 7.78 -9.87 -8.07
C VAL A 59 8.35 -10.91 -9.02
N ARG A 60 7.58 -11.94 -9.39
CA ARG A 60 8.01 -12.98 -10.35
C ARG A 60 8.38 -12.44 -11.73
N ARG A 61 7.65 -11.44 -12.21
CA ARG A 61 7.88 -10.82 -13.54
C ARG A 61 9.04 -9.84 -13.55
N CYS A 62 9.50 -9.39 -12.39
CA CYS A 62 10.55 -8.39 -12.25
C CYS A 62 11.65 -8.92 -11.31
N PRO A 63 12.36 -10.00 -11.68
CA PRO A 63 13.30 -10.69 -10.80
C PRO A 63 14.54 -9.85 -10.41
N GLN A 64 14.79 -8.75 -11.13
CA GLN A 64 15.86 -7.81 -10.83
C GLN A 64 15.43 -6.67 -9.88
N ALA A 65 14.12 -6.53 -9.64
CA ALA A 65 13.61 -5.49 -8.76
C ALA A 65 13.87 -5.86 -7.29
N ALA A 66 14.36 -4.90 -6.50
CA ALA A 66 14.44 -5.06 -5.06
C ALA A 66 13.03 -5.07 -4.46
N PHE A 67 12.70 -6.13 -3.71
CA PHE A 67 11.43 -6.24 -3.00
C PHE A 67 11.59 -5.77 -1.55
N ALA A 68 10.72 -4.87 -1.12
CA ALA A 68 10.66 -4.31 0.22
C ALA A 68 9.31 -4.58 0.88
N MET A 69 9.33 -4.83 2.19
CA MET A 69 8.13 -4.93 3.02
C MET A 69 8.42 -4.49 4.46
N SER A 70 7.38 -4.31 5.27
CA SER A 70 7.49 -3.88 6.67
C SER A 70 8.42 -4.78 7.50
N ALA A 71 9.34 -4.16 8.25
CA ALA A 71 10.26 -4.84 9.17
C ALA A 71 9.56 -5.50 10.36
N ALA A 72 8.30 -5.16 10.62
CA ALA A 72 7.46 -5.86 11.60
C ALA A 72 7.28 -7.35 11.27
N LEU A 73 7.43 -7.72 10.00
CA LEU A 73 7.23 -9.08 9.49
C LEU A 73 8.54 -9.86 9.38
N GLU A 74 9.66 -9.25 9.81
CA GLU A 74 10.96 -9.91 9.94
C GLU A 74 10.98 -10.81 11.18
N GLN A 75 10.26 -11.93 11.10
CA GLN A 75 10.25 -12.96 12.14
C GLN A 75 9.80 -14.30 11.55
N GLU A 76 10.56 -15.36 11.82
CA GLU A 76 10.28 -16.71 11.31
C GLU A 76 8.89 -17.21 11.72
N GLN A 77 8.49 -16.86 12.95
CA GLN A 77 7.17 -17.14 13.51
C GLN A 77 6.03 -16.61 12.64
N PHE A 78 6.22 -15.46 12.01
CA PHE A 78 5.21 -14.88 11.13
C PHE A 78 5.11 -15.66 9.82
N PHE A 79 6.23 -16.10 9.25
CA PHE A 79 6.22 -16.94 8.04
C PHE A 79 5.51 -18.27 8.30
N GLN A 80 5.73 -18.89 9.46
CA GLN A 80 4.98 -20.08 9.86
C GLN A 80 3.47 -19.82 9.90
N LEU A 81 3.04 -18.72 10.53
CA LEU A 81 1.62 -18.34 10.57
C LEU A 81 1.03 -18.11 9.17
N VAL A 82 1.81 -17.56 8.24
CA VAL A 82 1.40 -17.36 6.86
C VAL A 82 1.15 -18.70 6.16
N TYR A 83 2.10 -19.64 6.26
CA TYR A 83 1.94 -20.98 5.66
C TYR A 83 0.77 -21.75 6.27
N GLU A 84 0.62 -21.72 7.61
CA GLU A 84 -0.53 -22.35 8.29
C GLU A 84 -1.87 -21.73 7.85
N ALA A 85 -1.93 -20.41 7.68
CA ALA A 85 -3.12 -19.71 7.20
C ALA A 85 -3.46 -20.08 5.74
N ASN A 86 -2.43 -20.24 4.89
CA ASN A 86 -2.60 -20.61 3.49
C ASN A 86 -3.13 -22.06 3.34
N GLU A 87 -2.54 -23.00 4.08
CA GLU A 87 -2.93 -24.42 4.06
C GLU A 87 -4.33 -24.65 4.64
N SER A 88 -4.69 -23.92 5.70
CA SER A 88 -5.93 -24.18 6.43
C SER A 88 -7.21 -23.72 5.71
N ASN A 89 -7.12 -22.91 4.65
CA ASN A 89 -8.22 -22.49 3.75
C ASN A 89 -9.55 -22.04 4.43
N LYS A 90 -9.51 -21.68 5.72
CA LYS A 90 -10.73 -21.49 6.55
C LYS A 90 -11.38 -20.10 6.44
N PHE A 91 -10.76 -19.14 5.76
CA PHE A 91 -11.33 -17.79 5.52
C PHE A 91 -10.90 -17.23 4.16
N VAL A 92 -11.84 -16.90 3.27
CA VAL A 92 -11.60 -16.54 1.85
C VAL A 92 -10.79 -15.24 1.65
N GLU A 93 -10.87 -14.28 2.57
CA GLU A 93 -10.07 -13.03 2.50
C GLU A 93 -8.68 -13.18 3.15
N ALA A 94 -8.59 -13.90 4.26
CA ALA A 94 -7.31 -14.25 4.86
C ALA A 94 -6.50 -15.18 3.93
N SER A 95 -7.18 -16.06 3.18
CA SER A 95 -6.54 -16.96 2.23
C SER A 95 -5.94 -16.22 1.05
N SER A 96 -6.52 -15.12 0.56
CA SER A 96 -5.93 -14.40 -0.59
C SER A 96 -4.69 -13.59 -0.19
N THR A 97 -4.73 -12.88 0.94
CA THR A 97 -3.54 -12.18 1.47
C THR A 97 -2.42 -13.16 1.83
N ALA A 98 -2.74 -14.23 2.57
CA ALA A 98 -1.76 -15.24 2.96
C ALA A 98 -1.19 -15.95 1.72
N SER A 99 -2.03 -16.22 0.71
CA SER A 99 -1.55 -16.81 -0.56
C SER A 99 -0.58 -15.90 -1.29
N GLU A 100 -0.86 -14.59 -1.41
CA GLU A 100 0.08 -13.66 -2.09
C GLU A 100 1.41 -13.57 -1.33
N PHE A 101 1.38 -13.67 0.00
CA PHE A 101 2.60 -13.71 0.81
C PHE A 101 3.37 -15.02 0.58
N ALA A 102 2.71 -16.16 0.74
CA ALA A 102 3.30 -17.48 0.55
C ALA A 102 3.91 -17.62 -0.85
N ASP A 103 3.18 -17.18 -1.87
CA ASP A 103 3.61 -17.13 -3.26
C ASP A 103 4.91 -16.34 -3.49
N ILE A 104 5.13 -15.25 -2.74
CA ILE A 104 6.36 -14.45 -2.77
C ILE A 104 7.50 -15.18 -2.07
N LEU A 105 7.25 -15.79 -0.91
CA LEU A 105 8.25 -16.58 -0.20
C LEU A 105 8.70 -17.78 -1.03
N ASP A 106 7.75 -18.51 -1.62
CA ASP A 106 8.03 -19.66 -2.48
C ASP A 106 8.85 -19.23 -3.69
N HIS A 107 8.57 -18.06 -4.28
CA HIS A 107 9.40 -17.51 -5.35
C HIS A 107 10.85 -17.23 -4.91
N PHE A 108 11.07 -16.75 -3.68
CA PHE A 108 12.43 -16.57 -3.15
C PHE A 108 13.16 -17.90 -2.93
N VAL A 109 12.43 -18.95 -2.55
CA VAL A 109 12.98 -20.31 -2.46
C VAL A 109 13.36 -20.83 -3.86
N GLU A 110 12.44 -20.72 -4.83
CA GLU A 110 12.62 -21.22 -6.20
C GLU A 110 13.77 -20.54 -6.95
N THR A 111 14.01 -19.25 -6.67
CA THR A 111 15.12 -18.48 -7.28
C THR A 111 16.49 -18.83 -6.70
N GLY A 112 16.56 -19.78 -5.76
CA GLY A 112 17.81 -20.28 -5.19
C GLY A 112 18.51 -19.27 -4.29
N LYS A 113 17.78 -18.26 -3.77
CA LYS A 113 18.33 -17.36 -2.76
C LYS A 113 18.75 -18.21 -1.54
N LYS A 114 19.99 -18.05 -1.08
CA LYS A 114 20.48 -18.71 0.14
C LYS A 114 19.69 -18.27 1.38
N ILE A 115 19.12 -17.07 1.34
CA ILE A 115 18.29 -16.47 2.39
C ILE A 115 16.94 -16.12 1.75
N VAL A 116 15.87 -16.72 2.27
CA VAL A 116 14.50 -16.49 1.82
C VAL A 116 13.98 -15.22 2.51
N SER A 117 14.27 -14.07 1.93
CA SER A 117 13.87 -12.77 2.50
C SER A 117 13.56 -11.75 1.41
N PRO A 118 12.78 -10.69 1.73
CA PRO A 118 12.83 -9.47 0.95
C PRO A 118 14.27 -8.93 0.88
N ASP A 119 14.54 -8.08 -0.09
CA ASP A 119 15.81 -7.38 -0.20
C ASP A 119 15.91 -6.26 0.85
N ILE A 120 14.75 -5.70 1.28
CA ILE A 120 14.68 -4.64 2.29
C ILE A 120 13.52 -4.88 3.28
N PHE A 121 13.84 -4.91 4.57
CA PHE A 121 12.86 -4.76 5.65
C PHE A 121 12.72 -3.27 6.00
N ALA A 122 11.61 -2.67 5.58
CA ALA A 122 11.34 -1.24 5.71
C ALA A 122 10.92 -0.88 7.15
N SER A 123 11.58 0.13 7.70
CA SER A 123 11.24 0.78 8.96
C SER A 123 11.49 2.29 8.85
N GLU A 124 11.12 3.04 9.87
CA GLU A 124 11.45 4.46 9.98
C GLU A 124 12.93 4.73 9.65
N GLY A 125 13.18 5.50 8.59
CA GLY A 125 14.50 5.90 8.14
C GLY A 125 15.11 5.04 7.04
N SER A 126 14.57 3.84 6.76
CA SER A 126 15.09 2.96 5.70
C SER A 126 15.04 3.64 4.33
N ILE A 127 16.13 3.53 3.57
CA ILE A 127 16.17 3.96 2.16
C ILE A 127 15.71 2.79 1.30
N LEU A 128 14.59 2.98 0.61
CA LEU A 128 13.98 1.97 -0.26
C LEU A 128 14.46 2.09 -1.70
N TYR A 129 14.88 3.27 -2.10
CA TYR A 129 15.48 3.54 -3.40
C TYR A 129 16.34 4.80 -3.35
N LEU A 130 17.46 4.76 -4.05
CA LEU A 130 18.35 5.87 -4.26
C LEU A 130 18.82 5.83 -5.72
N GLY A 131 18.63 6.93 -6.45
CA GLY A 131 18.95 6.96 -7.87
C GLY A 131 18.85 8.37 -8.46
N GLY A 132 18.90 8.44 -9.79
CA GLY A 132 19.09 9.69 -10.52
C GLY A 132 20.54 10.20 -10.44
N VAL A 133 20.83 11.28 -11.19
CA VAL A 133 22.14 11.95 -11.16
C VAL A 133 22.45 12.37 -9.73
N ASP A 134 23.64 12.01 -9.24
CA ASP A 134 24.12 12.27 -7.88
C ASP A 134 23.12 11.87 -6.77
N GLU A 135 22.41 10.74 -6.96
CA GLU A 135 21.47 10.20 -5.95
C GLU A 135 20.34 11.17 -5.58
N SER A 136 19.98 12.05 -6.53
CA SER A 136 19.04 13.13 -6.31
C SER A 136 17.59 12.69 -6.14
N VAL A 137 17.25 11.43 -6.46
CA VAL A 137 15.96 10.81 -6.19
C VAL A 137 16.10 9.82 -5.04
N ARG A 138 15.39 10.10 -3.95
CA ARG A 138 15.39 9.28 -2.72
C ARG A 138 13.99 8.86 -2.35
N VAL A 139 13.81 7.59 -2.02
CA VAL A 139 12.58 7.03 -1.45
C VAL A 139 12.90 6.53 -0.05
N GLN A 140 12.37 7.18 0.98
CA GLN A 140 12.62 6.86 2.39
C GLN A 140 11.33 6.41 3.07
N ALA A 141 11.40 5.29 3.79
CA ALA A 141 10.32 4.85 4.67
C ALA A 141 10.26 5.73 5.93
N LEU A 142 9.05 6.14 6.28
CA LEU A 142 8.76 6.96 7.47
C LEU A 142 8.22 6.11 8.63
N SER A 143 7.71 4.92 8.34
CA SER A 143 7.10 3.98 9.27
C SER A 143 7.34 2.54 8.76
N PRO A 144 7.08 1.50 9.57
CA PRO A 144 6.68 1.52 10.99
C PRO A 144 7.79 2.06 11.91
N SER A 145 7.39 2.53 13.10
CA SER A 145 8.32 2.86 14.19
C SER A 145 8.84 1.60 14.87
N SER A 146 9.92 1.70 15.64
CA SER A 146 10.43 0.60 16.46
C SER A 146 9.38 0.04 17.42
N ALA A 147 8.49 0.88 17.96
CA ALA A 147 7.42 0.45 18.84
C ALA A 147 6.35 -0.37 18.11
N ALA A 148 5.97 0.03 16.89
CA ALA A 148 5.03 -0.73 16.06
C ALA A 148 5.62 -2.10 15.67
N ILE A 149 6.90 -2.15 15.28
CA ILE A 149 7.64 -3.39 15.00
C ILE A 149 7.63 -4.30 16.24
N THR A 150 8.00 -3.75 17.40
CA THR A 150 8.10 -4.52 18.65
C THR A 150 6.74 -5.06 19.09
N SER A 151 5.69 -4.25 18.99
CA SER A 151 4.32 -4.66 19.31
C SER A 151 3.89 -5.84 18.45
N CYS A 152 4.07 -5.75 17.12
CA CYS A 152 3.73 -6.84 16.21
C CYS A 152 4.50 -8.13 16.53
N LYS A 153 5.81 -8.05 16.75
CA LYS A 153 6.63 -9.23 17.09
C LYS A 153 6.18 -9.87 18.40
N THR A 154 5.84 -9.06 19.40
CA THR A 154 5.32 -9.55 20.69
C THR A 154 3.96 -10.24 20.51
N ASP A 155 3.06 -9.66 19.72
CA ASP A 155 1.73 -10.25 19.48
C ASP A 155 1.81 -11.57 18.70
N VAL A 156 2.72 -11.67 17.73
CA VAL A 156 2.95 -12.91 16.97
C VAL A 156 3.50 -14.02 17.87
N VAL A 157 4.49 -13.72 18.72
CA VAL A 157 5.02 -14.69 19.68
C VAL A 157 3.93 -15.10 20.68
N ALA A 158 3.16 -14.15 21.22
CA ALA A 158 2.08 -14.44 22.15
C ALA A 158 1.05 -15.40 21.53
N LYS A 159 0.68 -15.17 20.25
CA LYS A 159 -0.28 -16.00 19.52
C LYS A 159 0.20 -17.46 19.35
N LEU A 160 1.50 -17.68 19.13
CA LEU A 160 2.06 -19.03 19.02
C LEU A 160 2.23 -19.75 20.36
N MET A 161 2.48 -18.99 21.44
CA MET A 161 2.72 -19.57 22.77
C MET A 161 1.42 -20.01 23.49
N THR A 162 0.27 -19.46 23.11
CA THR A 162 -1.02 -19.87 23.69
C THR A 162 -1.71 -20.97 22.89
N ASN A 163 -1.73 -22.20 23.43
CA ASN A 163 -2.68 -23.25 23.03
C ASN A 163 -4.09 -23.07 23.66
N SER A 164 -4.35 -21.95 24.35
CA SER A 164 -5.58 -21.72 25.10
C SER A 164 -6.22 -20.37 24.77
N THR A 165 -7.55 -20.40 24.65
CA THR A 165 -8.51 -19.33 24.34
C THR A 165 -8.61 -18.20 25.39
N THR A 166 -7.55 -17.92 26.15
CA THR A 166 -7.57 -16.96 27.26
C THR A 166 -7.02 -15.59 26.86
N ARG A 167 -7.96 -14.78 26.35
CA ARG A 167 -8.18 -13.32 26.48
C ARG A 167 -7.02 -12.38 26.86
N CYS A 168 -6.94 -11.31 26.04
CA CYS A 168 -6.31 -10.01 26.29
C CYS A 168 -4.88 -9.80 25.78
N PHE A 169 -4.64 -10.14 24.51
CA PHE A 169 -3.59 -9.46 23.73
C PHE A 169 -4.27 -8.53 22.73
N ARG A 170 -3.82 -7.29 22.62
CA ARG A 170 -4.31 -6.37 21.58
C ARG A 170 -3.84 -6.98 20.27
N GLN A 171 -4.76 -7.44 19.43
CA GLN A 171 -4.39 -7.88 18.09
C GLN A 171 -3.80 -6.67 17.37
N PHE A 172 -2.55 -6.77 16.89
CA PHE A 172 -1.97 -5.68 16.09
C PHE A 172 -2.86 -5.38 14.88
N ASP A 173 -3.04 -4.10 14.60
CA ASP A 173 -3.72 -3.66 13.39
C ASP A 173 -2.70 -3.69 12.23
N PRO A 174 -2.98 -4.37 11.10
CA PRO A 174 -2.09 -4.32 9.93
C PRO A 174 -1.77 -2.90 9.45
N ASN A 175 -2.67 -1.93 9.69
CA ASN A 175 -2.46 -0.54 9.33
C ASN A 175 -1.35 0.13 10.15
N ASP A 176 -1.12 -0.28 11.40
CA ASP A 176 0.00 0.19 12.22
C ASP A 176 1.36 -0.19 11.63
N LEU A 177 1.38 -1.24 10.79
CA LEU A 177 2.58 -1.74 10.13
C LEU A 177 2.80 -1.14 8.75
N SER A 178 1.88 -0.28 8.30
CA SER A 178 1.95 0.41 7.02
C SER A 178 3.26 1.15 6.86
N VAL A 179 3.90 0.97 5.70
CA VAL A 179 5.09 1.73 5.30
C VAL A 179 4.64 2.99 4.57
N ALA A 180 4.50 4.10 5.32
CA ALA A 180 4.38 5.43 4.74
C ALA A 180 5.75 5.87 4.21
N VAL A 181 5.76 6.61 3.10
CA VAL A 181 6.99 6.90 2.35
C VAL A 181 7.08 8.38 2.01
N GLN A 182 8.27 8.94 2.20
CA GLN A 182 8.66 10.22 1.63
C GLN A 182 9.48 9.97 0.37
N VAL A 183 9.08 10.61 -0.73
CA VAL A 183 9.86 10.64 -1.96
C VAL A 183 10.42 12.05 -2.11
N SER A 184 11.72 12.17 -2.30
CA SER A 184 12.39 13.43 -2.56
C SER A 184 13.04 13.38 -3.94
N THR A 185 12.83 14.44 -4.71
CA THR A 185 13.47 14.67 -6.01
C THR A 185 14.07 16.07 -6.04
N PRO A 186 14.86 16.45 -7.06
CA PRO A 186 15.36 17.82 -7.19
C PRO A 186 14.25 18.88 -7.23
N VAL A 187 13.10 18.54 -7.82
CA VAL A 187 12.05 19.51 -8.16
C VAL A 187 10.84 19.44 -7.23
N LEU A 188 10.55 18.27 -6.66
CA LEU A 188 9.41 18.10 -5.76
C LEU A 188 9.55 16.91 -4.82
N ASP A 189 8.78 16.99 -3.75
CA ASP A 189 8.63 16.01 -2.69
C ASP A 189 7.20 15.46 -2.67
N LEU A 190 7.09 14.16 -2.42
CA LEU A 190 5.82 13.45 -2.32
C LEU A 190 5.70 12.76 -0.96
N LEU A 191 4.54 12.88 -0.33
CA LEU A 191 4.16 12.10 0.85
C LEU A 191 3.16 11.02 0.44
N LEU A 192 3.58 9.76 0.52
CA LEU A 192 2.73 8.60 0.24
C LEU A 192 2.34 7.96 1.55
N LYS A 193 1.12 8.27 2.01
CA LYS A 193 0.68 7.99 3.39
C LYS A 193 0.31 6.52 3.68
N ALA A 194 0.38 5.63 2.68
CA ALA A 194 -0.11 4.25 2.75
C ALA A 194 -1.50 4.22 3.42
N ASP A 195 -1.70 3.33 4.38
CA ASP A 195 -2.89 3.24 5.23
C ASP A 195 -2.55 3.48 6.71
N LEU A 196 -1.43 4.18 6.97
CA LEU A 196 -1.02 4.51 8.32
C LEU A 196 -2.05 5.41 9.00
N GLU A 197 -2.50 5.02 10.19
CA GLU A 197 -3.49 5.75 10.98
C GLU A 197 -2.86 6.51 12.15
N ASN A 198 -3.68 7.33 12.82
CA ASN A 198 -3.37 7.81 14.16
C ASN A 198 -3.53 6.68 15.18
N SER A 199 -2.78 6.77 16.27
CA SER A 199 -2.87 5.86 17.40
C SER A 199 -2.96 6.66 18.69
N ASP A 200 -3.52 6.04 19.74
CA ASP A 200 -3.55 6.62 21.08
C ASP A 200 -2.13 6.73 21.70
N SER A 201 -1.18 5.92 21.18
CA SER A 201 0.22 5.96 21.61
C SER A 201 1.03 6.90 20.72
N ALA A 202 1.76 7.83 21.35
CA ALA A 202 2.68 8.72 20.64
C ALA A 202 3.85 7.99 19.94
N GLN A 203 4.09 6.72 20.29
CA GLN A 203 5.12 5.89 19.68
C GLN A 203 4.64 5.13 18.45
N LEU A 204 3.35 5.22 18.10
CA LEU A 204 2.72 4.55 16.96
C LEU A 204 2.14 5.56 15.97
N GLY A 205 1.76 5.08 14.77
CA GLY A 205 1.05 5.87 13.77
C GLY A 205 1.76 7.16 13.34
N TRP A 206 0.97 8.16 12.95
CA TRP A 206 1.50 9.47 12.52
C TRP A 206 2.26 10.23 13.61
N GLN A 207 1.94 10.03 14.89
CA GLN A 207 2.66 10.70 15.98
C GLN A 207 4.11 10.21 16.09
N ALA A 208 4.35 8.92 15.83
CA ALA A 208 5.70 8.37 15.72
C ALA A 208 6.48 9.02 14.57
N VAL A 209 5.84 9.16 13.40
CA VAL A 209 6.45 9.81 12.23
C VAL A 209 6.79 11.28 12.50
N LEU A 210 5.93 12.00 13.21
CA LEU A 210 6.17 13.41 13.57
C LEU A 210 7.33 13.56 14.56
N SER A 211 7.43 12.64 15.53
CA SER A 211 8.51 12.62 16.53
C SER A 211 9.84 12.05 16.00
N SER A 212 9.83 11.48 14.80
CA SER A 212 11.00 10.96 14.11
C SER A 212 12.15 11.97 14.05
N LYS A 213 13.34 11.50 14.48
CA LYS A 213 14.60 12.24 14.35
C LYS A 213 15.28 12.03 13.00
N VAL A 214 14.91 10.98 12.27
CA VAL A 214 15.56 10.56 11.02
C VAL A 214 14.76 10.91 9.77
N ARG A 215 13.49 11.30 9.94
CA ARG A 215 12.65 11.84 8.88
C ARG A 215 13.22 13.16 8.34
N THR A 216 13.18 13.31 7.01
CA THR A 216 13.44 14.61 6.35
C THR A 216 12.46 15.70 6.79
N LYS A 217 12.97 16.91 6.97
CA LYS A 217 12.17 18.10 7.32
C LYS A 217 11.57 18.81 6.10
N ARG A 218 11.73 18.24 4.89
CA ARG A 218 11.09 18.73 3.67
C ARG A 218 9.57 18.55 3.76
N THR A 219 8.85 19.49 3.17
CA THR A 219 7.40 19.45 2.99
C THR A 219 7.07 18.94 1.58
N SER A 220 5.91 18.30 1.43
CA SER A 220 5.51 17.63 0.19
C SER A 220 4.51 18.45 -0.60
N GLN A 221 4.76 18.63 -1.90
CA GLN A 221 3.85 19.28 -2.84
C GLN A 221 2.75 18.32 -3.34
N LEU A 222 2.98 17.01 -3.22
CA LEU A 222 2.05 15.97 -3.62
C LEU A 222 1.80 15.01 -2.47
N VAL A 223 0.54 14.67 -2.22
CA VAL A 223 0.17 13.70 -1.18
C VAL A 223 -0.78 12.63 -1.72
N LYS A 224 -0.43 11.35 -1.56
CA LYS A 224 -1.44 10.28 -1.58
C LYS A 224 -2.12 10.30 -0.22
N VAL A 225 -3.40 10.64 -0.20
CA VAL A 225 -4.17 10.67 1.05
C VAL A 225 -4.21 9.26 1.64
N GLY A 226 -3.97 9.17 2.96
CA GLY A 226 -3.85 7.89 3.66
C GLY A 226 -5.18 7.16 3.78
N HIS A 227 -5.13 5.83 3.79
CA HIS A 227 -6.24 4.91 4.07
C HIS A 227 -7.54 5.32 3.35
N HIS A 228 -7.43 5.45 2.03
CA HIS A 228 -8.52 5.81 1.13
C HIS A 228 -9.25 7.13 1.44
N GLY A 229 -8.65 8.00 2.26
CA GLY A 229 -9.25 9.26 2.71
C GLY A 229 -9.92 9.21 4.09
N SER A 230 -9.80 8.09 4.82
CA SER A 230 -10.28 7.95 6.19
C SER A 230 -9.86 9.12 7.09
N VAL A 231 -10.75 9.51 8.01
CA VAL A 231 -10.44 10.49 9.05
C VAL A 231 -9.40 9.97 10.05
N ASN A 232 -9.34 8.65 10.28
CA ASN A 232 -8.35 8.06 11.20
C ASN A 232 -6.91 8.20 10.68
N ALA A 233 -6.72 8.26 9.35
CA ALA A 233 -5.43 8.52 8.72
C ALA A 233 -5.14 10.02 8.53
N HIS A 234 -6.02 10.91 9.04
CA HIS A 234 -5.84 12.35 8.98
C HIS A 234 -5.23 12.87 10.29
N ASN A 235 -4.08 13.54 10.18
CA ASN A 235 -3.41 14.16 11.31
C ASN A 235 -3.08 15.61 10.96
N ASP A 236 -3.58 16.57 11.73
CA ASP A 236 -3.42 18.00 11.43
C ASP A 236 -1.96 18.46 11.47
N ASP A 237 -1.16 17.90 12.38
CA ASP A 237 0.27 18.20 12.49
C ASP A 237 1.06 17.64 11.30
N VAL A 238 0.67 16.49 10.76
CA VAL A 238 1.24 15.97 9.51
C VAL A 238 0.92 16.91 8.34
N TRP A 239 -0.33 17.34 8.21
CA TRP A 239 -0.73 18.24 7.13
C TRP A 239 -0.11 19.63 7.25
N SER A 240 0.10 20.14 8.47
CA SER A 240 0.70 21.47 8.68
C SER A 240 2.24 21.47 8.63
N SER A 241 2.90 20.37 8.99
CA SER A 241 4.37 20.30 9.10
C SER A 241 5.08 19.46 8.05
N MET A 242 4.35 18.65 7.26
CA MET A 242 4.94 17.74 6.26
C MET A 242 4.39 17.95 4.86
N VAL A 243 3.37 18.77 4.69
CA VAL A 243 2.69 19.00 3.42
C VAL A 243 2.63 20.50 3.16
N ASP A 244 2.92 20.91 1.93
CA ASP A 244 2.84 22.33 1.55
C ASP A 244 1.38 22.82 1.59
N PRO A 245 1.14 24.12 1.79
CA PRO A 245 -0.18 24.70 1.57
C PRO A 245 -0.68 24.44 0.15
N ASN A 246 -1.97 24.10 0.02
CA ASN A 246 -2.61 23.81 -1.27
C ASN A 246 -1.90 22.73 -2.13
N PRO A 247 -1.61 21.53 -1.56
CA PRO A 247 -0.86 20.48 -2.25
C PRO A 247 -1.70 19.81 -3.35
N LEU A 248 -1.06 19.10 -4.28
CA LEU A 248 -1.78 18.15 -5.12
C LEU A 248 -2.13 16.92 -4.28
N ALA A 249 -3.42 16.74 -3.98
CA ALA A 249 -3.88 15.58 -3.23
C ALA A 249 -4.51 14.54 -4.16
N VAL A 250 -4.12 13.28 -3.99
CA VAL A 250 -4.73 12.13 -4.68
C VAL A 250 -5.34 11.20 -3.66
N VAL A 251 -6.63 10.91 -3.81
CA VAL A 251 -7.31 9.87 -3.03
C VAL A 251 -7.55 8.62 -3.87
N THR A 252 -7.42 7.46 -3.24
CA THR A 252 -7.62 6.14 -3.83
C THR A 252 -8.79 5.45 -3.13
N PRO A 253 -10.05 5.70 -3.54
CA PRO A 253 -11.23 5.19 -2.83
C PRO A 253 -11.29 3.68 -2.72
N TYR A 254 -11.90 3.21 -1.63
CA TYR A 254 -12.16 1.80 -1.37
C TYR A 254 -13.64 1.56 -1.13
N SER A 255 -14.28 0.89 -2.10
CA SER A 255 -15.73 0.74 -2.13
C SER A 255 -16.25 -0.62 -1.70
N ARG A 256 -15.36 -1.50 -1.19
CA ARG A 256 -15.75 -2.84 -0.70
C ARG A 256 -16.14 -2.86 0.76
N LEU A 257 -15.86 -1.81 1.51
CA LEU A 257 -16.36 -1.64 2.87
C LEU A 257 -17.88 -1.55 2.89
N ALA A 258 -18.49 -1.96 4.00
CA ALA A 258 -19.91 -1.73 4.25
C ALA A 258 -20.26 -0.23 4.19
N ASP A 259 -19.32 0.61 4.62
CA ASP A 259 -19.35 2.06 4.50
C ASP A 259 -18.13 2.53 3.69
N PRO A 260 -18.28 2.74 2.36
CA PRO A 260 -17.19 3.08 1.45
C PRO A 260 -16.41 4.34 1.83
N LEU A 261 -15.09 4.29 1.61
CA LEU A 261 -14.20 5.42 1.78
C LEU A 261 -13.74 5.99 0.41
N PRO A 262 -13.50 7.30 0.30
CA PRO A 262 -13.80 8.33 1.29
C PRO A 262 -15.30 8.66 1.30
N ARG A 263 -15.80 9.12 2.46
CA ARG A 263 -17.15 9.65 2.60
C ARG A 263 -17.23 11.08 2.09
N GLU A 264 -18.44 11.62 1.95
CA GLU A 264 -18.60 13.02 1.53
C GLU A 264 -17.95 14.02 2.50
N HIS A 265 -18.01 13.77 3.81
CA HIS A 265 -17.35 14.62 4.79
C HIS A 265 -15.82 14.51 4.72
N ASP A 266 -15.29 13.34 4.36
CA ASP A 266 -13.84 13.17 4.13
C ASP A 266 -13.39 14.01 2.94
N ILE A 267 -14.14 13.99 1.84
CA ILE A 267 -13.87 14.86 0.69
C ILE A 267 -13.95 16.33 1.06
N LYS A 268 -14.96 16.76 1.84
CA LYS A 268 -15.07 18.15 2.29
C LYS A 268 -13.87 18.56 3.15
N ARG A 269 -13.45 17.73 4.10
CA ARG A 269 -12.26 17.93 4.94
C ARG A 269 -10.97 18.00 4.12
N ILE A 270 -10.80 17.15 3.10
CA ILE A 270 -9.59 17.20 2.27
C ILE A 270 -9.62 18.44 1.36
N LYS A 271 -10.78 18.80 0.81
CA LYS A 271 -10.95 20.01 -0.02
C LYS A 271 -10.73 21.32 0.75
N SER A 272 -10.88 21.34 2.08
CA SER A 272 -10.51 22.53 2.86
C SER A 272 -8.99 22.72 2.97
N LEU A 273 -8.19 21.70 2.66
CA LEU A 273 -6.72 21.76 2.67
C LEU A 273 -6.15 22.08 1.28
N THR A 274 -6.93 21.82 0.21
CA THR A 274 -6.48 22.02 -1.17
C THR A 274 -7.64 22.19 -2.16
N ASN A 275 -7.44 23.04 -3.16
CA ASN A 275 -8.28 23.11 -4.35
C ASN A 275 -7.87 22.12 -5.47
N ARG A 276 -6.81 21.33 -5.25
CA ARG A 276 -6.21 20.37 -6.21
C ARG A 276 -6.39 18.92 -5.75
N LEU A 277 -7.62 18.54 -5.42
CA LEU A 277 -7.98 17.16 -5.05
C LEU A 277 -8.41 16.35 -6.27
N TYR A 278 -7.73 15.23 -6.50
CA TYR A 278 -8.03 14.26 -7.55
C TYR A 278 -8.39 12.91 -6.93
N SER A 279 -9.27 12.15 -7.59
CA SER A 279 -9.66 10.81 -7.16
C SER A 279 -9.51 9.82 -8.30
N THR A 280 -9.02 8.62 -8.01
CA THR A 280 -8.98 7.54 -9.01
C THR A 280 -10.38 7.07 -9.42
N THR A 281 -11.40 7.32 -8.61
CA THR A 281 -12.81 7.15 -8.96
C THR A 281 -13.70 8.05 -8.11
N TRP A 282 -14.82 8.56 -8.61
CA TRP A 282 -15.81 9.23 -7.76
C TRP A 282 -17.22 9.12 -8.34
N PRO A 283 -18.26 8.86 -7.51
CA PRO A 283 -18.19 8.41 -6.12
C PRO A 283 -17.50 7.02 -5.98
N PRO A 284 -17.13 6.57 -4.76
CA PRO A 284 -16.68 5.21 -4.55
C PRO A 284 -17.79 4.27 -5.03
N SER A 285 -17.53 3.49 -6.09
CA SER A 285 -18.60 2.72 -6.72
C SER A 285 -19.00 1.54 -5.85
N SER A 286 -20.17 1.58 -5.24
CA SER A 286 -20.77 0.42 -4.58
C SER A 286 -21.30 -0.56 -5.64
N ARG A 287 -21.25 -1.86 -5.35
CA ARG A 287 -22.06 -2.82 -6.12
C ARG A 287 -23.53 -2.43 -5.93
N PRO A 288 -24.37 -2.40 -6.98
CA PRO A 288 -25.78 -2.10 -6.79
C PRO A 288 -26.39 -3.07 -5.78
N PRO A 289 -27.24 -2.60 -4.85
CA PRO A 289 -27.78 -3.42 -3.77
C PRO A 289 -28.52 -4.63 -4.34
N ARG A 290 -28.20 -5.82 -3.81
CA ARG A 290 -28.84 -7.08 -4.19
C ARG A 290 -30.13 -7.27 -3.39
N ARG A 291 -31.28 -7.12 -4.05
CA ARG A 291 -32.58 -7.49 -3.48
C ARG A 291 -32.90 -8.92 -3.87
N ARG A 292 -33.19 -9.80 -2.89
CA ARG A 292 -33.42 -11.24 -3.14
C ARG A 292 -34.49 -11.52 -4.20
N GLY A 293 -35.61 -10.78 -4.20
CA GLY A 293 -36.66 -10.92 -5.21
C GLY A 293 -36.18 -10.57 -6.62
N VAL A 294 -35.52 -9.42 -6.77
CA VAL A 294 -34.96 -8.95 -8.05
C VAL A 294 -33.88 -9.90 -8.58
N ASP A 295 -33.02 -10.44 -7.72
CA ASP A 295 -31.99 -11.40 -8.12
C ASP A 295 -32.60 -12.75 -8.54
N SER A 296 -33.74 -13.16 -7.96
CA SER A 296 -34.49 -14.35 -8.39
C SER A 296 -35.05 -14.16 -9.81
N ASP A 297 -35.69 -13.02 -10.06
CA ASP A 297 -36.28 -12.70 -11.37
C ASP A 297 -35.21 -12.51 -12.46
N ILE A 298 -34.06 -11.94 -12.10
CA ILE A 298 -32.94 -11.79 -13.03
C ILE A 298 -32.32 -13.15 -13.35
N ARG A 299 -32.21 -14.08 -12.39
CA ARG A 299 -31.68 -15.43 -12.63
C ARG A 299 -32.62 -16.27 -13.48
N SER A 300 -33.94 -16.10 -13.35
CA SER A 300 -34.91 -16.78 -14.20
C SER A 300 -34.92 -16.21 -15.63
N ALA A 301 -34.66 -14.90 -15.78
CA ALA A 301 -34.66 -14.23 -17.09
C ALA A 301 -33.31 -14.24 -17.82
N THR A 302 -32.17 -14.44 -17.14
CA THR A 302 -30.83 -14.34 -17.74
C THR A 302 -29.87 -15.41 -17.22
N LYS A 303 -29.10 -16.03 -18.13
CA LYS A 303 -28.05 -17.01 -17.75
C LYS A 303 -26.87 -16.37 -17.00
N VAL A 304 -26.54 -15.11 -17.32
CA VAL A 304 -25.39 -14.39 -16.75
C VAL A 304 -25.70 -12.90 -16.65
N ARG A 305 -25.58 -12.32 -15.46
CA ARG A 305 -25.55 -10.88 -15.21
C ARG A 305 -24.13 -10.45 -14.85
N ARG A 306 -23.58 -9.47 -15.57
CA ARG A 306 -22.32 -8.81 -15.22
C ARG A 306 -22.56 -7.31 -15.11
N ALA A 307 -21.99 -6.67 -14.10
CA ALA A 307 -21.89 -5.22 -14.11
C ALA A 307 -21.08 -4.83 -15.35
N ARG A 308 -21.55 -3.84 -16.13
CA ARG A 308 -20.75 -3.30 -17.23
C ARG A 308 -19.54 -2.65 -16.58
N ASN A 309 -18.36 -3.25 -16.75
CA ASN A 309 -17.14 -2.78 -16.11
C ASN A 309 -16.94 -1.30 -16.48
N ARG A 310 -16.84 -0.43 -15.47
CA ARG A 310 -16.26 0.89 -15.70
C ARG A 310 -14.78 0.69 -16.03
N ALA A 311 -14.28 1.44 -17.01
CA ALA A 311 -12.84 1.48 -17.24
C ALA A 311 -12.16 1.84 -15.91
N PRO A 312 -11.03 1.20 -15.56
CA PRO A 312 -10.31 1.57 -14.36
C PRO A 312 -9.90 3.03 -14.42
N GLY A 313 -10.14 3.77 -13.34
CA GLY A 313 -9.66 5.14 -13.24
C GLY A 313 -8.24 5.17 -12.70
N PHE A 314 -7.43 6.09 -13.22
CA PHE A 314 -6.09 6.37 -12.74
C PHE A 314 -5.85 7.88 -12.76
N VAL A 315 -5.07 8.37 -11.80
CA VAL A 315 -4.58 9.75 -11.79
C VAL A 315 -3.12 9.71 -12.20
N ARG A 316 -2.76 10.44 -13.25
CA ARG A 316 -1.37 10.56 -13.71
C ARG A 316 -0.87 11.96 -13.44
N VAL A 317 0.07 12.08 -12.50
CA VAL A 317 0.78 13.33 -12.25
C VAL A 317 2.11 13.29 -12.97
N ARG A 318 2.43 14.36 -13.70
CA ARG A 318 3.68 14.53 -14.46
C ARG A 318 4.29 15.88 -14.13
N PHE A 319 5.60 15.88 -13.99
CA PHE A 319 6.41 17.06 -13.75
C PHE A 319 7.70 16.90 -14.53
N SER A 320 8.24 18.01 -15.02
CA SER A 320 9.57 18.01 -15.63
C SER A 320 10.59 18.04 -14.50
N ILE A 321 11.44 17.03 -14.45
CA ILE A 321 12.71 17.11 -13.73
C ILE A 321 13.61 17.84 -14.70
N SER A 322 13.55 19.17 -14.74
CA SER A 322 14.39 19.96 -15.64
C SER A 322 15.85 19.54 -15.43
N GLN A 323 16.53 19.16 -16.51
CA GLN A 323 17.99 19.08 -16.51
C GLN A 323 18.48 20.45 -16.05
N THR A 324 19.13 20.50 -14.89
CA THR A 324 19.89 21.67 -14.49
C THR A 324 20.83 22.01 -15.65
N PRO A 325 20.88 23.27 -16.12
CA PRO A 325 21.68 23.65 -17.28
C PRO A 325 23.15 23.28 -17.15
#